data_AF-A0A4Q7CHY1-F1
#
_entry.id   AF-A0A4Q7CHY1-F1
#
_cell.length_a   1.000
_cell.length_b   1.000
_cell.length_c   1.000
_cell.angle_alpha   90.00
_cell.angle_beta   90.00
_cell.angle_gamma   90.00
#
_symmetry.space_group_name_H-M   'P 1'
#
loop_
_entity.id
_entity.type
_entity.pdbx_description
1 polymer ?
#
loop_
_entity_poly.entity_id
_entity_poly.type
_entity_poly.pdbx_seq_one_letter_code
_entity_poly.pdbx_strand_id
1 'polypeptide(L)'
;IHFNALYESDKDGVPFIENWIKQYGSEAWTKQFLAVAIRPMIHMLYYHGIAFESHAQNMMLIHENGWPTRIALKDFHDGVRFKREHL
;
A
#
# COMPACT_ATOMS: atom_id res chain seq x y z
N ILE A 1 -5.40 -7.58 -3.16
CA ILE A 1 -4.29 -8.50 -2.85
C ILE A 1 -3.64 -8.12 -1.52
N HIS A 2 -2.98 -9.07 -0.84
CA HIS A 2 -2.10 -8.72 0.28
C HIS A 2 -0.90 -7.90 -0.23
N PHE A 3 -0.37 -7.01 0.60
CA PHE A 3 0.67 -6.08 0.18
C PHE A 3 2.01 -6.77 -0.12
N ASN A 4 2.30 -7.91 0.52
CA ASN A 4 3.49 -8.72 0.25
C ASN A 4 3.56 -9.24 -1.19
N ALA A 5 2.40 -9.56 -1.78
CA ALA A 5 2.33 -10.05 -3.16
C ALA A 5 2.92 -9.06 -4.18
N LEU A 6 3.10 -7.78 -3.83
CA LEU A 6 3.71 -6.78 -4.71
C LEU A 6 5.20 -7.03 -5.00
N TYR A 7 5.90 -7.74 -4.11
CA TYR A 7 7.33 -8.03 -4.24
C TYR A 7 7.61 -9.54 -4.26
N GLU A 8 6.57 -10.37 -4.36
CA GLU A 8 6.72 -11.81 -4.51
C GLU A 8 6.92 -12.19 -5.99
N SER A 9 7.70 -13.25 -6.19
CA SER A 9 7.88 -13.93 -7.47
C SER A 9 7.40 -15.37 -7.36
N ASP A 10 6.99 -15.95 -8.49
CA ASP A 10 6.73 -17.38 -8.59
C ASP A 10 8.01 -18.22 -8.56
N LYS A 11 7.87 -19.54 -8.76
CA LYS A 11 8.99 -20.50 -8.75
C LYS A 11 10.00 -20.27 -9.87
N ASP A 12 9.59 -19.64 -10.96
CA ASP A 12 10.43 -19.32 -12.12
C ASP A 12 11.02 -17.91 -12.03
N GLY A 13 10.75 -17.19 -10.93
CA GLY A 13 11.26 -15.85 -10.67
C GLY A 13 10.40 -14.74 -11.28
N VAL A 14 9.27 -15.05 -11.89
CA VAL A 14 8.39 -14.06 -12.52
C VAL A 14 7.66 -13.27 -11.43
N PRO A 15 7.77 -11.93 -11.39
CA PRO A 15 7.07 -11.12 -10.41
C PRO A 15 5.55 -11.29 -10.51
N PHE A 16 4.85 -11.39 -9.38
CA PHE A 16 3.40 -11.55 -9.37
C PHE A 16 2.66 -10.43 -10.14
N ILE A 17 3.19 -9.21 -10.08
CA ILE A 17 2.60 -8.02 -10.73
C ILE A 17 3.06 -7.82 -12.18
N GLU A 18 3.83 -8.75 -12.76
CA GLU A 18 4.44 -8.58 -14.09
C GLU A 18 3.42 -8.18 -15.16
N ASN A 19 2.26 -8.86 -15.20
CA ASN A 19 1.19 -8.56 -16.16
C ASN A 19 0.64 -7.13 -16.01
N TRP A 20 0.58 -6.60 -14.80
CA TRP A 20 0.12 -5.23 -14.56
C TRP A 20 1.16 -4.21 -15.03
N ILE A 21 2.44 -4.51 -14.81
CA ILE A 21 3.54 -3.66 -15.30
C ILE A 21 3.59 -3.68 -16.83
N LYS A 22 3.41 -4.84 -17.46
CA LYS A 22 3.31 -4.97 -18.93
C LYS A 22 2.12 -4.18 -19.49
N GLN A 23 0.98 -4.20 -18.80
CA GLN A 23 -0.24 -3.55 -19.26
C GLN A 23 -0.23 -2.02 -19.09
N TYR A 24 0.19 -1.53 -17.92
CA TYR A 24 0.05 -0.11 -17.54
C TYR A 24 1.36 0.68 -17.62
N GLY A 25 2.50 0.01 -17.74
CA GLY A 25 3.82 0.61 -17.66
C GLY A 25 4.28 0.82 -16.21
N SER A 26 5.56 0.57 -15.95
CA SER A 26 6.14 0.61 -14.60
C SER A 26 6.01 1.97 -13.93
N GLU A 27 6.29 3.05 -14.65
CA GLU A 27 6.24 4.42 -14.11
C GLU A 27 4.82 4.83 -13.72
N ALA A 28 3.85 4.66 -14.63
CA ALA A 28 2.47 5.04 -14.37
C ALA A 28 1.85 4.22 -13.24
N TRP A 29 2.07 2.90 -13.25
CA TRP A 29 1.61 2.01 -12.19
C TRP A 29 2.22 2.38 -10.84
N THR A 30 3.53 2.64 -10.78
CA THR A 30 4.23 3.02 -9.53
C THR A 30 3.74 4.37 -9.00
N LYS A 31 3.58 5.38 -9.86
CA LYS A 31 3.02 6.68 -9.46
C LYS A 31 1.63 6.53 -8.86
N GLN A 32 0.77 5.75 -9.50
CA GLN A 32 -0.58 5.49 -8.99
C GLN A 32 -0.52 4.75 -7.64
N PHE A 33 0.28 3.70 -7.54
CA PHE A 33 0.47 2.95 -6.31
C PHE A 33 0.90 3.87 -5.16
N LEU A 34 1.91 4.72 -5.36
CA LEU A 34 2.35 5.67 -4.34
C LEU A 34 1.25 6.68 -3.96
N ALA A 35 0.46 7.13 -4.93
CA ALA A 35 -0.65 8.05 -4.69
C ALA A 35 -1.76 7.41 -3.85
N VAL A 36 -2.08 6.13 -4.06
CA VAL A 36 -3.17 5.45 -3.33
C VAL A 36 -2.73 4.81 -2.02
N ALA A 37 -1.46 4.38 -1.92
CA ALA A 37 -0.97 3.66 -0.75
C ALA A 37 -0.20 4.57 0.21
N ILE A 38 0.71 5.39 -0.30
CA ILE A 38 1.65 6.13 0.56
C ILE A 38 1.11 7.49 0.96
N ARG A 39 0.51 8.23 0.01
CA ARG A 39 -0.02 9.59 0.29
C ARG A 39 -1.03 9.61 1.45
N PRO A 40 -2.03 8.71 1.54
CA PRO A 40 -2.97 8.74 2.66
C PRO A 40 -2.29 8.49 4.01
N MET A 41 -1.28 7.61 4.05
CA MET A 41 -0.54 7.31 5.28
C MET A 41 0.26 8.51 5.77
N ILE A 42 0.95 9.21 4.85
CA ILE A 42 1.65 10.46 5.17
C ILE A 42 0.67 11.53 5.64
N HIS A 43 -0.49 11.66 4.99
CA HIS A 43 -1.51 12.62 5.41
C HIS A 43 -2.00 12.34 6.84
N MET A 44 -2.30 11.08 7.16
CA MET A 44 -2.71 10.69 8.52
C MET A 44 -1.63 10.99 9.56
N LEU A 45 -0.36 10.77 9.21
CA LEU A 45 0.76 11.10 10.09
C LEU A 45 0.91 12.60 10.34
N TYR A 46 0.94 13.41 9.27
CA TYR A 46 1.26 14.85 9.40
C TYR A 46 0.07 15.71 9.77
N TYR A 47 -1.12 15.40 9.26
CA TYR A 47 -2.30 16.22 9.50
C TYR A 47 -3.02 15.80 10.78
N HIS A 48 -3.14 14.50 11.04
CA HIS A 48 -3.85 13.97 12.21
C HIS A 48 -2.92 13.48 13.32
N GLY A 49 -1.59 13.47 13.11
CA GLY A 49 -0.66 12.92 14.09
C GLY A 49 -0.80 11.41 14.30
N ILE A 50 -1.47 10.68 13.40
CA ILE A 50 -1.76 9.24 13.50
C ILE A 50 -0.78 8.46 12.64
N ALA A 51 0.07 7.67 13.27
CA ALA A 51 0.91 6.68 12.61
C ALA A 51 0.23 5.31 12.67
N PHE A 52 0.12 4.65 11.52
CA PHE A 52 -0.28 3.25 11.43
C PHE A 52 0.95 2.35 11.37
N GLU A 53 0.82 1.15 11.89
CA GLU A 53 1.80 0.09 11.67
C GLU A 53 1.73 -0.39 10.23
N SER A 54 2.69 0.04 9.42
CA SER A 54 2.70 -0.11 7.97
C SER A 54 3.40 -1.38 7.48
N HIS A 55 3.42 -2.44 8.30
CA HIS A 55 3.96 -3.73 7.87
C HIS A 55 3.07 -4.33 6.79
N ALA A 56 3.68 -4.96 5.77
CA ALA A 56 2.96 -5.49 4.61
C ALA A 56 1.86 -6.51 4.98
N GLN A 57 2.01 -7.20 6.11
CA GLN A 57 1.04 -8.17 6.65
C GLN A 57 -0.28 -7.51 7.13
N ASN A 58 -0.22 -6.22 7.49
CA ASN A 58 -1.35 -5.43 7.99
C ASN A 58 -1.98 -4.57 6.89
N MET A 59 -1.50 -4.72 5.64
CA MET A 59 -1.92 -3.91 4.50
C MET A 59 -2.47 -4.79 3.38
N MET A 60 -3.50 -4.28 2.71
CA MET A 60 -4.03 -4.86 1.48
C MET A 60 -4.13 -3.77 0.41
N LEU A 61 -3.66 -4.09 -0.80
CA LEU A 61 -3.91 -3.26 -1.97
C LEU A 61 -5.22 -3.69 -2.63
N ILE A 62 -6.14 -2.75 -2.77
CA ILE A 62 -7.36 -2.92 -3.57
C ILE A 62 -7.07 -2.37 -4.96
N HIS A 63 -7.42 -3.14 -5.98
CA HIS A 63 -7.18 -2.81 -7.38
C HIS A 63 -8.37 -3.21 -8.24
N GLU A 64 -8.45 -2.60 -9.43
CA GLU A 64 -9.38 -2.99 -10.50
C GLU A 64 -8.53 -3.44 -11.68
N ASN A 65 -8.60 -4.73 -12.04
CA ASN A 65 -7.79 -5.30 -13.13
C ASN A 65 -6.28 -4.96 -13.03
N GLY A 66 -5.72 -5.00 -11.82
CA GLY A 66 -4.32 -4.66 -11.54
C GLY A 66 -4.02 -3.17 -11.38
N TRP A 67 -4.96 -2.26 -11.66
CA TRP A 67 -4.78 -0.83 -11.42
C TRP A 67 -5.02 -0.46 -9.95
N PRO A 68 -4.06 0.15 -9.23
CA PRO A 68 -4.22 0.49 -7.80
C PRO A 68 -5.34 1.51 -7.56
N THR A 69 -6.30 1.21 -6.68
CA THR A 69 -7.44 2.12 -6.39
C THR A 69 -7.46 2.64 -4.96
N ARG A 70 -7.17 1.80 -3.96
CA ARG A 70 -7.13 2.19 -2.53
C ARG A 70 -6.34 1.18 -1.71
N ILE A 71 -5.99 1.56 -0.48
CA ILE A 71 -5.46 0.63 0.53
C ILE A 71 -6.50 0.32 1.60
N ALA A 72 -6.43 -0.89 2.14
CA ALA A 72 -7.08 -1.26 3.38
C ALA A 72 -6.01 -1.58 4.42
N LEU A 73 -6.19 -1.07 5.63
CA LEU A 73 -5.34 -1.32 6.78
C LEU A 73 -6.12 -2.18 7.78
N LYS A 74 -5.44 -3.12 8.43
CA LYS A 74 -5.99 -3.95 9.50
C LYS A 74 -5.07 -3.95 10.72
N ASP A 75 -5.54 -4.54 11.82
CA ASP A 75 -4.76 -4.74 13.05
C ASP A 75 -4.30 -3.44 13.75
N PHE A 76 -5.25 -2.55 14.04
CA PHE A 76 -5.02 -1.27 14.72
C PHE A 76 -4.75 -1.37 16.23
N HIS A 77 -4.98 -2.54 16.84
CA HIS A 77 -5.07 -2.71 18.29
C HIS A 77 -3.72 -2.57 19.01
N ASP A 78 -2.59 -2.89 18.36
CA ASP A 78 -1.23 -2.73 18.90
C ASP A 78 -0.37 -1.69 18.13
N GLY A 79 -0.79 -1.33 16.92
CA GLY A 79 0.04 -0.62 15.94
C GLY A 79 -0.21 0.88 15.76
N VAL A 80 -1.23 1.45 16.39
CA VAL A 80 -1.52 2.89 16.26
C VAL A 80 -0.70 3.70 17.26
N ARG A 81 -0.02 4.74 16.78
CA ARG A 81 0.62 5.76 17.61
C ARG A 81 0.01 7.12 17.25
N PHE A 82 -0.30 7.93 18.25
CA PHE A 82 -0.88 9.26 18.03
C PHE A 82 -0.14 10.32 18.85
N LYS A 83 0.01 11.52 18.27
CA LYS A 83 0.49 12.70 19.01
C LYS A 83 -0.72 13.51 19.48
N ARG A 84 -1.01 13.50 20.79
CA ARG A 84 -2.21 14.14 21.38
C ARG A 84 -2.39 15.62 21.03
N GLU A 85 -1.31 16.34 20.78
CA GLU A 85 -1.32 17.77 20.44
C GLU A 85 -1.91 18.07 19.04
N HIS A 86 -2.10 17.05 18.21
CA HIS A 86 -2.60 17.16 16.83
C HIS A 86 -3.95 16.45 16.61
N LEU A 87 -4.63 16.08 17.70
CA LEU A 87 -5.98 15.50 17.67
C LEU A 87 -7.05 16.56 17.91
#